data_AF-A0A3D2UTS1-F1
#
_entry.id   AF-A0A3D2UTS1-F1
#
_cell.length_a   1.000
_cell.length_b   1.000
_cell.length_c   1.000
_cell.angle_alpha   90.00
_cell.angle_beta   90.00
_cell.angle_gamma   90.00
#
_symmetry.space_group_name_H-M   'P 1'
#
loop_
_entity.id
_entity.type
_entity.pdbx_description
1 polymer ?
#
loop_
_entity_poly.entity_id
_entity_poly.type
_entity_poly.pdbx_seq_one_letter_code
_entity_poly.pdbx_strand_id
1 'polypeptide(L)'
;VDLPADKAKLGEAIGKFFTRPTDSDFPKILAQLLISEFRNLSSLRIDAAISFYVKILKQELAIADESFREKIKVLTDLETLEYIKNVEGKRKFQEDRKTSNVQLIIDGELVEFGEEKKDDLVGVLAALLRVEKESIKILRVTSGSIVLELEMDRIAANRLIKLFNQNDVRLKSAKITSVKIISPLPVSGFAGPEGEFEKLKYS
;
A
#
# COMPACT_ATOMS: atom_id res chain seq x y z
N VAL A 1 14.76 15.64 -35.51
CA VAL A 1 13.62 14.96 -36.17
C VAL A 1 12.44 15.90 -36.02
N ASP A 2 12.09 16.64 -37.07
CA ASP A 2 10.95 17.56 -37.00
C ASP A 2 9.67 16.74 -36.83
N LEU A 3 8.97 17.02 -35.72
CA LEU A 3 7.65 16.46 -35.49
C LEU A 3 6.67 17.16 -36.45
N PRO A 4 5.72 16.43 -37.06
CA PRO A 4 4.61 17.02 -37.79
C PRO A 4 3.99 18.14 -36.95
N ALA A 5 3.63 19.27 -37.58
CA ALA A 5 3.17 20.49 -36.88
C ALA A 5 2.05 20.23 -35.85
N ASP A 6 1.18 19.25 -36.12
CA ASP A 6 0.08 18.86 -35.24
C ASP A 6 0.54 18.12 -33.98
N LYS A 7 1.63 17.34 -34.08
CA LYS A 7 2.24 16.65 -32.93
C LYS A 7 3.00 17.61 -32.02
N ALA A 8 3.60 18.66 -32.58
CA ALA A 8 4.23 19.72 -31.80
C ALA A 8 3.21 20.49 -30.96
N LYS A 9 2.06 20.85 -31.57
CA LYS A 9 0.93 21.49 -30.87
C LYS A 9 0.36 20.62 -29.75
N LEU A 10 0.26 19.31 -29.98
CA LEU A 10 -0.20 18.36 -28.95
C LEU A 10 0.77 18.33 -27.75
N GLY A 11 2.08 18.29 -28.00
CA GLY A 11 3.09 18.32 -26.94
C GLY A 11 3.01 19.59 -26.08
N GLU A 12 2.83 20.75 -26.70
CA GLU A 12 2.63 22.02 -25.99
C GLU A 12 1.34 22.00 -25.14
N ALA A 13 0.25 21.50 -25.70
CA ALA A 13 -1.04 21.40 -25.02
C ALA A 13 -0.97 20.46 -23.80
N ILE A 14 -0.24 19.35 -23.92
CA ILE A 14 0.02 18.43 -22.81
C ILE A 14 0.80 19.14 -21.70
N GLY A 15 1.88 19.85 -22.03
CA GLY A 15 2.67 20.59 -21.04
C GLY A 15 1.83 21.65 -20.29
N LYS A 16 0.98 22.37 -21.02
CA LYS A 16 0.02 23.32 -20.42
C LYS A 16 -0.97 22.62 -19.53
N PHE A 17 -1.47 21.45 -19.90
CA PHE A 17 -2.41 20.67 -19.09
C PHE A 17 -1.83 20.29 -17.71
N PHE A 18 -0.55 19.92 -17.59
CA PHE A 18 0.07 19.67 -16.28
C PHE A 18 0.14 20.92 -15.39
N THR A 19 0.25 22.10 -16.01
CA THR A 19 0.31 23.38 -15.31
C THR A 19 -1.09 23.89 -14.96
N ARG A 20 -2.04 23.71 -15.89
CA ARG A 20 -3.42 24.20 -15.88
C ARG A 20 -4.36 23.10 -16.39
N PRO A 21 -4.69 22.09 -15.56
CA PRO A 21 -5.46 20.91 -15.98
C PRO A 21 -6.93 21.19 -16.32
N THR A 22 -7.38 22.41 -16.06
CA THR A 22 -8.72 22.89 -16.39
C THR A 22 -8.79 23.49 -17.80
N ASP A 23 -7.64 23.69 -18.46
CA ASP A 23 -7.62 24.26 -19.80
C ASP A 23 -8.24 23.29 -20.82
N SER A 24 -9.06 23.84 -21.69
CA SER A 24 -9.74 23.12 -22.77
C SER A 24 -8.83 22.85 -23.96
N ASP A 25 -7.66 23.49 -24.01
CA ASP A 25 -6.72 23.39 -25.12
C ASP A 25 -6.30 21.95 -25.41
N PHE A 26 -5.95 21.19 -24.37
CA PHE A 26 -5.55 19.79 -24.54
C PHE A 26 -6.69 18.91 -25.12
N PRO A 27 -7.90 18.86 -24.52
CA PRO A 27 -9.03 18.15 -25.10
C PRO A 27 -9.35 18.58 -26.54
N LYS A 28 -9.31 19.87 -26.84
CA LYS A 28 -9.62 20.42 -28.17
C LYS A 28 -8.61 20.01 -29.23
N ILE A 29 -7.31 20.12 -28.92
CA ILE A 29 -6.24 19.74 -29.85
C ILE A 29 -6.25 18.22 -30.07
N LEU A 30 -6.52 17.44 -29.02
CA LEU A 30 -6.68 15.99 -29.14
C LEU A 30 -7.90 15.62 -30.01
N ALA A 31 -9.02 16.33 -29.87
CA ALA A 31 -10.21 16.12 -30.70
C ALA A 31 -9.94 16.41 -32.17
N GLN A 32 -9.28 17.53 -32.48
CA GLN A 32 -8.91 17.89 -33.85
C GLN A 32 -8.01 16.84 -34.49
N LEU A 33 -7.04 16.31 -33.74
CA LEU A 33 -6.16 15.25 -34.21
C LEU A 33 -6.90 13.94 -34.45
N LEU A 34 -7.76 13.52 -33.51
CA LEU A 34 -8.52 12.27 -33.67
C LEU A 34 -9.55 12.36 -34.80
N ILE A 35 -10.16 13.52 -35.03
CA ILE A 35 -11.06 13.73 -36.17
C ILE A 35 -10.30 13.65 -37.50
N SER A 36 -9.08 14.20 -37.57
CA SER A 36 -8.29 14.19 -38.81
C SER A 36 -7.77 12.79 -39.16
N GLU A 37 -7.39 12.01 -38.14
CA GLU A 37 -6.92 10.62 -38.29
C GLU A 37 -8.06 9.61 -38.50
N PHE A 38 -9.18 9.76 -37.78
CA PHE A 38 -10.28 8.80 -37.79
C PHE A 38 -11.55 9.35 -38.45
N ARG A 39 -11.50 9.54 -39.77
CA ARG A 39 -12.61 10.13 -40.57
C ARG A 39 -13.95 9.40 -40.48
N ASN A 40 -13.95 8.12 -40.06
CA ASN A 40 -15.15 7.30 -39.95
C ASN A 40 -15.82 7.35 -38.56
N LEU A 41 -15.23 8.06 -37.60
CA LEU A 41 -15.80 8.22 -36.27
C LEU A 41 -16.59 9.53 -36.17
N SER A 42 -17.77 9.46 -35.56
CA SER A 42 -18.56 10.65 -35.25
C SER A 42 -17.85 11.51 -34.21
N SER A 43 -17.91 12.84 -34.35
CA SER A 43 -17.41 13.81 -33.36
C SER A 43 -17.89 13.50 -31.95
N LEU A 44 -19.17 13.15 -31.78
CA LEU A 44 -19.76 12.82 -30.48
C LEU A 44 -19.07 11.64 -29.78
N ARG A 45 -18.63 10.61 -30.54
CA ARG A 45 -17.88 9.48 -29.97
C ARG A 45 -16.46 9.87 -29.60
N ILE A 46 -15.84 10.74 -30.40
CA ILE A 46 -14.50 11.29 -30.13
C ILE A 46 -14.55 12.15 -28.87
N ASP A 47 -15.52 13.06 -28.75
CA ASP A 47 -15.72 13.93 -27.60
C ASP A 47 -15.99 13.14 -26.33
N ALA A 48 -16.83 12.10 -26.40
CA ALA A 48 -17.07 11.20 -25.27
C ALA A 48 -15.80 10.45 -24.83
N ALA A 49 -15.03 9.92 -25.79
CA ALA A 49 -13.78 9.21 -25.50
C ALA A 49 -12.72 10.13 -24.89
N ILE A 50 -12.58 11.36 -25.42
CA ILE A 50 -11.65 12.36 -24.89
C ILE A 50 -12.07 12.79 -23.50
N SER A 51 -13.36 13.06 -23.29
CA SER A 51 -13.88 13.44 -21.97
C SER A 51 -13.58 12.35 -20.94
N PHE A 52 -13.79 11.09 -21.31
CA PHE A 52 -13.45 9.94 -20.47
C PHE A 52 -11.94 9.83 -20.21
N TYR A 53 -11.12 9.95 -21.25
CA TYR A 53 -9.66 9.90 -21.13
C TYR A 53 -9.11 11.01 -20.23
N VAL A 54 -9.58 12.25 -20.42
CA VAL A 54 -9.20 13.41 -19.61
C VAL A 54 -9.65 13.23 -18.16
N LYS A 55 -10.83 12.64 -17.92
CA LYS A 55 -11.31 12.30 -16.58
C LYS A 55 -10.34 11.33 -15.88
N ILE A 56 -9.96 10.24 -16.55
CA ILE A 56 -8.99 9.27 -16.02
C ILE A 56 -7.63 9.95 -15.78
N LEU A 57 -7.13 10.72 -16.74
CA LEU A 57 -5.82 11.35 -16.62
C LEU A 57 -5.77 12.32 -15.44
N LYS A 58 -6.82 13.13 -15.22
CA LYS A 58 -6.92 13.99 -14.04
C LYS A 58 -6.91 13.19 -12.75
N GLN A 59 -7.64 12.07 -12.69
CA GLN A 59 -7.69 11.21 -11.53
C GLN A 59 -6.32 10.62 -11.20
N GLU A 60 -5.64 10.02 -12.17
CA GLU A 60 -4.32 9.41 -11.97
C GLU A 60 -3.26 10.45 -11.55
N LEU A 61 -3.24 11.61 -12.20
CA LEU A 61 -2.28 12.67 -11.87
C LEU A 61 -2.54 13.29 -10.50
N ALA A 62 -3.79 13.44 -10.09
CA ALA A 62 -4.12 13.90 -8.75
C ALA A 62 -3.67 12.94 -7.65
N ILE A 63 -3.63 11.65 -7.96
CA ILE A 63 -3.15 10.62 -7.05
C ILE A 63 -1.61 10.63 -6.98
N ALA A 64 -0.93 10.97 -8.07
CA ALA A 64 0.54 10.97 -8.15
C ALA A 64 1.21 12.28 -7.69
N ASP A 65 0.55 13.43 -7.87
CA ASP A 65 1.11 14.77 -7.62
C ASP A 65 0.14 15.61 -6.77
N GLU A 66 0.58 15.97 -5.57
CA GLU A 66 -0.18 16.76 -4.61
C GLU A 66 -0.46 18.19 -5.10
N SER A 67 0.50 18.84 -5.78
CA SER A 67 0.32 20.18 -6.36
C SER A 67 -0.72 20.14 -7.49
N PHE A 68 -0.70 19.09 -8.30
CA PHE A 68 -1.71 18.87 -9.33
C PHE A 68 -3.10 18.63 -8.71
N ARG A 69 -3.18 17.82 -7.66
CA ARG A 69 -4.41 17.54 -6.90
C ARG A 69 -5.05 18.81 -6.36
N GLU A 70 -4.27 19.71 -5.79
CA GLU A 70 -4.77 20.99 -5.28
C GLU A 70 -5.36 21.86 -6.40
N LYS A 71 -4.68 21.94 -7.55
CA LYS A 71 -5.17 22.71 -8.71
C LYS A 71 -6.50 22.20 -9.26
N ILE A 72 -6.74 20.89 -9.24
CA ILE A 72 -8.02 20.33 -9.68
C ILE A 72 -9.10 20.41 -8.61
N LYS A 73 -8.76 20.32 -7.31
CA LYS A 73 -9.72 20.37 -6.18
C LYS A 73 -10.55 21.64 -6.16
N VAL A 74 -9.96 22.76 -6.60
CA VAL A 74 -10.62 24.08 -6.59
C VAL A 74 -11.80 24.14 -7.58
N LEU A 75 -11.87 23.24 -8.57
CA LEU A 75 -12.82 23.37 -9.70
C LEU A 75 -13.44 22.04 -10.18
N THR A 76 -13.25 20.92 -9.49
CA THR A 76 -13.76 19.60 -9.94
C THR A 76 -15.11 19.22 -9.34
N ASP A 77 -15.92 18.52 -10.15
CA ASP A 77 -17.18 17.92 -9.72
C ASP A 77 -16.97 16.88 -8.61
N LEU A 78 -17.95 16.81 -7.70
CA LEU A 78 -18.00 15.89 -6.54
C LEU A 78 -17.53 14.46 -6.86
N GLU A 79 -17.86 13.93 -8.04
CA GLU A 79 -17.46 12.57 -8.47
C GLU A 79 -15.94 12.36 -8.55
N THR A 80 -15.19 13.36 -8.99
CA THR A 80 -13.72 13.23 -9.10
C THR A 80 -13.08 13.22 -7.72
N LEU A 81 -13.61 14.01 -6.80
CA LEU A 81 -13.17 14.07 -5.41
C LEU A 81 -13.49 12.77 -4.66
N GLU A 82 -14.67 12.20 -4.87
CA GLU A 82 -15.05 10.90 -4.30
C GLU A 82 -14.14 9.77 -4.81
N TYR A 83 -13.82 9.76 -6.11
CA TYR A 83 -12.88 8.78 -6.66
C TYR A 83 -11.50 8.90 -6.01
N ILE A 84 -10.93 10.11 -5.94
CA ILE A 84 -9.61 10.34 -5.32
C ILE A 84 -9.62 9.89 -3.85
N LYS A 85 -10.64 10.26 -3.08
CA LYS A 85 -10.77 9.87 -1.66
C LYS A 85 -10.87 8.34 -1.50
N ASN A 86 -11.61 7.67 -2.37
CA ASN A 86 -11.75 6.21 -2.35
C ASN A 86 -10.45 5.49 -2.76
N VAL A 87 -9.70 6.03 -3.73
CA VAL A 87 -8.43 5.43 -4.17
C VAL A 87 -7.30 5.73 -3.19
N GLU A 88 -7.24 6.90 -2.57
CA GLU A 88 -6.32 7.19 -1.45
C GLU A 88 -6.59 6.27 -0.25
N GLY A 89 -7.87 6.02 0.06
CA GLY A 89 -8.26 5.00 1.03
C GLY A 89 -7.76 3.60 0.67
N LYS A 90 -7.80 3.22 -0.61
CA LYS A 90 -7.29 1.94 -1.11
C LYS A 90 -5.76 1.88 -1.23
N ARG A 91 -5.05 2.99 -1.48
CA ARG A 91 -3.58 3.06 -1.47
C ARG A 91 -3.01 2.92 -0.06
N LYS A 92 -3.68 3.46 0.96
CA LYS A 92 -3.36 3.14 2.36
C LYS A 92 -3.48 1.64 2.66
N PHE A 93 -4.38 0.93 1.98
CA PHE A 93 -4.48 -0.53 2.04
C PHE A 93 -3.35 -1.28 1.30
N GLN A 94 -2.66 -0.67 0.33
CA GLN A 94 -1.50 -1.28 -0.33
C GLN A 94 -0.18 -1.02 0.42
N GLU A 95 -0.04 0.09 1.13
CA GLU A 95 1.08 0.31 2.07
C GLU A 95 1.03 -0.61 3.31
N ASP A 96 -0.11 -1.23 3.58
CA ASP A 96 -0.29 -2.22 4.66
C ASP A 96 0.18 -3.64 4.29
N ARG A 97 0.79 -3.85 3.10
CA ARG A 97 1.65 -5.03 2.83
C ARG A 97 3.03 -4.93 3.48
N LYS A 98 3.22 -4.05 4.47
CA LYS A 98 4.39 -4.13 5.34
C LYS A 98 4.28 -5.41 6.16
N THR A 99 5.19 -6.36 5.92
CA THR A 99 5.35 -7.50 6.80
C THR A 99 5.72 -6.98 8.19
N SER A 100 5.18 -7.63 9.22
CA SER A 100 5.44 -7.32 10.62
C SER A 100 5.99 -8.57 11.29
N ASN A 101 7.00 -8.38 12.13
CA ASN A 101 7.53 -9.45 12.96
C ASN A 101 6.68 -9.54 14.22
N VAL A 102 6.19 -10.74 14.52
CA VAL A 102 5.36 -11.02 15.68
C VAL A 102 6.05 -12.06 16.53
N GLN A 103 6.26 -11.74 17.80
CA GLN A 103 6.74 -12.69 18.78
C GLN A 103 5.56 -13.38 19.46
N LEU A 104 5.57 -14.71 19.45
CA LEU A 104 4.67 -15.55 20.23
C LEU A 104 5.47 -16.26 21.31
N ILE A 105 4.91 -16.33 22.52
CA ILE A 105 5.42 -17.19 23.57
C ILE A 105 4.42 -18.32 23.76
N ILE A 106 4.90 -19.56 23.70
CA ILE A 106 4.11 -20.77 23.88
C ILE A 106 4.64 -21.53 25.08
N ASP A 107 3.71 -22.06 25.88
CA ASP A 107 4.02 -22.90 27.02
C ASP A 107 4.34 -24.35 26.57
N GLY A 108 5.52 -24.84 26.94
CA GLY A 108 6.00 -26.18 26.60
C GLY A 108 7.53 -26.29 26.49
N GLU A 109 8.01 -27.53 26.35
CA GLU A 109 9.42 -27.84 26.20
C GLU A 109 9.84 -27.92 24.72
N LEU A 110 11.04 -27.40 24.40
CA LEU A 110 11.57 -27.39 23.03
C LEU A 110 11.72 -28.80 22.43
N VAL A 111 12.03 -29.79 23.27
CA VAL A 111 12.22 -31.20 22.86
C VAL A 111 10.94 -31.76 22.23
N GLU A 112 9.78 -31.30 22.70
CA GLU A 112 8.50 -31.73 22.16
C GLU A 112 8.04 -30.90 20.95
N PHE A 113 8.75 -29.84 20.59
CA PHE A 113 8.37 -28.90 19.52
C PHE A 113 9.09 -29.22 18.19
N GLY A 114 8.79 -30.40 17.66
CA GLY A 114 9.28 -30.87 16.36
C GLY A 114 8.57 -30.20 15.16
N GLU A 115 8.98 -30.58 13.95
CA GLU A 115 8.42 -30.05 12.68
C GLU A 115 6.91 -30.26 12.56
N GLU A 116 6.38 -31.38 13.06
CA GLU A 116 4.94 -31.67 13.07
C GLU A 116 4.15 -30.62 13.88
N LYS A 117 4.59 -30.33 15.11
CA LYS A 117 3.94 -29.30 15.94
C LYS A 117 4.07 -27.90 15.36
N LYS A 118 5.15 -27.63 14.61
CA LYS A 118 5.30 -26.36 13.89
C LYS A 118 4.26 -26.22 12.79
N ASP A 119 4.10 -27.24 11.94
CA ASP A 119 3.10 -27.19 10.86
C ASP A 119 1.66 -27.12 11.41
N ASP A 120 1.37 -27.86 12.49
CA ASP A 120 0.08 -27.77 13.18
C ASP A 120 -0.20 -26.35 13.67
N LEU A 121 0.78 -25.72 14.34
CA LEU A 121 0.63 -24.35 14.82
C LEU A 121 0.44 -23.36 13.66
N VAL A 122 1.23 -23.47 12.60
CA VAL A 122 1.11 -22.62 11.41
C VAL A 122 -0.26 -22.81 10.78
N GLY A 123 -0.77 -24.05 10.69
CA GLY A 123 -2.11 -24.35 10.19
C GLY A 123 -3.21 -23.72 11.04
N VAL A 124 -3.10 -23.81 12.38
CA VAL A 124 -4.05 -23.16 13.30
C VAL A 124 -4.00 -21.64 13.12
N LEU A 125 -2.82 -21.03 13.08
CA LEU A 125 -2.67 -19.58 12.91
C LEU A 125 -3.21 -19.12 11.55
N ALA A 126 -2.92 -19.84 10.47
CA ALA A 126 -3.43 -19.57 9.14
C ALA A 126 -4.96 -19.57 9.12
N ALA A 127 -5.58 -20.60 9.70
CA ALA A 127 -7.03 -20.71 9.81
C ALA A 127 -7.65 -19.59 10.67
N LEU A 128 -7.01 -19.23 11.78
CA LEU A 128 -7.47 -18.17 12.69
C LEU A 128 -7.41 -16.79 12.04
N LEU A 129 -6.33 -16.50 11.34
CA LEU A 129 -6.06 -15.20 10.76
C LEU A 129 -6.69 -15.03 9.37
N ARG A 130 -7.18 -16.14 8.79
CA ARG A 130 -7.71 -16.26 7.41
C ARG A 130 -6.66 -15.83 6.40
N VAL A 131 -5.46 -16.40 6.53
CA VAL A 131 -4.31 -16.19 5.64
C VAL A 131 -3.79 -17.54 5.16
N GLU A 132 -3.04 -17.53 4.07
CA GLU A 132 -2.38 -18.72 3.53
C GLU A 132 -1.22 -19.14 4.45
N LYS A 133 -0.93 -20.44 4.55
CA LYS A 133 0.15 -20.97 5.42
C LYS A 133 1.50 -20.37 5.04
N GLU A 134 1.72 -20.18 3.75
CA GLU A 134 2.91 -19.64 3.11
C GLU A 134 3.18 -18.18 3.51
N SER A 135 2.16 -17.47 4.00
CA SER A 135 2.27 -16.08 4.47
C SER A 135 2.78 -15.97 5.91
N ILE A 136 3.02 -17.10 6.59
CA ILE A 136 3.54 -17.14 7.96
C ILE A 136 4.90 -17.83 7.92
N LYS A 137 5.96 -17.10 8.26
CA LYS A 137 7.31 -17.67 8.34
C LYS A 137 7.82 -17.68 9.77
N ILE A 138 8.24 -18.85 10.26
CA ILE A 138 8.93 -18.97 11.53
C ILE A 138 10.39 -18.60 11.32
N LEU A 139 10.83 -17.50 11.94
CA LEU A 139 12.20 -16.98 11.84
C LEU A 139 13.12 -17.63 12.88
N ARG A 140 12.63 -17.84 14.10
CA ARG A 140 13.44 -18.34 15.22
C ARG A 140 12.61 -19.09 16.25
N VAL A 141 13.24 -20.08 16.87
CA VAL A 141 12.74 -20.80 18.06
C VAL A 141 13.83 -20.81 19.13
N THR A 142 13.54 -20.42 20.37
CA THR A 142 14.51 -20.46 21.50
C THR A 142 14.02 -21.34 22.65
N SER A 143 14.97 -21.94 23.40
CA SER A 143 14.70 -22.80 24.57
C SER A 143 14.39 -22.00 25.85
N GLY A 144 13.64 -22.61 26.77
CA GLY A 144 13.18 -22.04 28.04
C GLY A 144 11.66 -21.86 28.06
N SER A 145 11.17 -20.95 27.24
CA SER A 145 9.79 -20.88 26.76
C SER A 145 9.86 -20.84 25.24
N ILE A 146 8.96 -21.52 24.52
CA ILE A 146 9.02 -21.57 23.07
C ILE A 146 8.67 -20.17 22.55
N VAL A 147 9.71 -19.38 22.25
CA VAL A 147 9.56 -18.06 21.65
C VAL A 147 9.66 -18.22 20.15
N LEU A 148 8.57 -17.90 19.45
CA LEU A 148 8.48 -17.92 18.00
C LEU A 148 8.48 -16.50 17.48
N GLU A 149 9.40 -16.20 16.58
CA GLU A 149 9.33 -15.00 15.77
C GLU A 149 8.69 -15.34 14.43
N LEU A 150 7.56 -14.70 14.13
CA LEU A 150 6.78 -14.91 12.93
C LEU A 150 6.82 -13.67 12.04
N GLU A 151 7.09 -13.85 10.75
CA GLU A 151 6.84 -12.81 9.75
C GLU A 151 5.46 -13.02 9.12
N MET A 152 4.59 -12.01 9.16
CA MET A 152 3.26 -12.03 8.54
C MET A 152 2.77 -10.63 8.18
N ASP A 153 1.68 -10.54 7.42
CA ASP A 153 1.04 -9.25 7.11
C ASP A 153 0.62 -8.49 8.38
N ARG A 154 0.82 -7.16 8.37
CA ARG A 154 0.46 -6.30 9.50
C ARG A 154 -1.01 -6.43 9.92
N ILE A 155 -1.91 -6.62 8.95
CA ILE A 155 -3.33 -6.84 9.21
C ILE A 155 -3.54 -8.13 10.00
N ALA A 156 -2.84 -9.21 9.64
CA ALA A 156 -2.90 -10.49 10.33
C ALA A 156 -2.30 -10.38 11.75
N ALA A 157 -1.16 -9.70 11.89
CA ALA A 157 -0.54 -9.43 13.18
C ALA A 157 -1.47 -8.67 14.15
N ASN A 158 -2.13 -7.61 13.66
CA ASN A 158 -3.09 -6.84 14.45
C ASN A 158 -4.32 -7.67 14.85
N ARG A 159 -4.81 -8.54 13.96
CA ARG A 159 -5.90 -9.49 14.28
C ARG A 159 -5.47 -10.46 15.37
N LEU A 160 -4.25 -10.98 15.30
CA LEU A 160 -3.73 -11.91 16.30
C LEU A 160 -3.69 -11.28 17.70
N ILE A 161 -3.18 -10.05 17.81
CA ILE A 161 -3.21 -9.29 19.08
C ILE A 161 -4.64 -9.09 19.57
N LYS A 162 -5.57 -8.75 18.68
CA LYS A 162 -6.97 -8.54 19.06
C LYS A 162 -7.60 -9.82 19.61
N LEU A 163 -7.39 -10.96 18.95
CA LEU A 163 -7.88 -12.26 19.40
C LEU A 163 -7.27 -12.65 20.75
N PHE A 164 -5.98 -12.38 20.95
CA PHE A 164 -5.29 -12.63 22.21
C PHE A 164 -5.88 -11.78 23.35
N ASN A 165 -6.05 -10.47 23.14
CA ASN A 165 -6.67 -9.57 24.11
C ASN A 165 -8.12 -9.94 24.43
N GLN A 166 -8.83 -10.54 23.46
CA GLN A 166 -10.18 -11.05 23.62
C GLN A 166 -10.25 -12.44 24.28
N ASN A 167 -9.11 -13.00 24.70
CA ASN A 167 -9.04 -14.33 25.32
C ASN A 167 -9.61 -15.46 24.44
N ASP A 168 -9.41 -15.40 23.13
CA ASP A 168 -9.93 -16.42 22.20
C ASP A 168 -9.50 -17.83 22.64
N VAL A 169 -10.48 -18.72 22.78
CA VAL A 169 -10.28 -20.09 23.29
C VAL A 169 -9.29 -20.87 22.42
N ARG A 170 -9.26 -20.62 21.11
CA ARG A 170 -8.40 -21.34 20.17
C ARG A 170 -6.93 -20.99 20.37
N LEU A 171 -6.61 -19.75 20.73
CA LEU A 171 -5.24 -19.36 21.09
C LEU A 171 -4.78 -20.01 22.39
N LYS A 172 -5.71 -20.15 23.37
CA LYS A 172 -5.44 -20.87 24.62
C LYS A 172 -5.23 -22.37 24.38
N SER A 173 -6.02 -22.98 23.51
CA SER A 173 -5.85 -24.39 23.09
C SER A 173 -4.49 -24.62 22.43
N ALA A 174 -3.98 -23.63 21.68
CA ALA A 174 -2.63 -23.63 21.12
C ALA A 174 -1.53 -23.29 22.15
N LYS A 175 -1.86 -23.16 23.45
CA LYS A 175 -0.95 -22.82 24.55
C LYS A 175 -0.18 -21.51 24.35
N ILE A 176 -0.73 -20.56 23.59
CA ILE A 176 -0.11 -19.25 23.37
C ILE A 176 -0.35 -18.39 24.62
N THR A 177 0.74 -17.99 25.27
CA THR A 177 0.72 -17.21 26.53
C THR A 177 0.99 -15.73 26.33
N SER A 178 1.62 -15.34 25.21
CA SER A 178 1.93 -13.94 24.92
C SER A 178 2.04 -13.70 23.41
N VAL A 179 1.61 -12.52 22.98
CA VAL A 179 1.71 -12.03 21.59
C VAL A 179 2.23 -10.60 21.62
N LYS A 180 3.33 -10.31 20.90
CA LYS A 180 3.89 -8.96 20.77
C LYS A 180 4.30 -8.69 19.33
N ILE A 181 3.98 -7.52 18.79
CA ILE A 181 4.58 -7.07 17.53
C ILE A 181 5.97 -6.51 17.84
N ILE A 182 6.99 -7.09 17.23
CA ILE A 182 8.33 -6.53 17.20
C ILE A 182 8.36 -5.60 15.99
N SER A 183 8.30 -4.28 16.23
CA SER A 183 8.59 -3.32 15.16
C SER A 183 9.94 -3.71 14.53
N PRO A 184 10.05 -3.75 13.19
CA PRO A 184 11.32 -4.06 12.57
C PRO A 184 12.39 -3.14 13.16
N LEU A 185 13.48 -3.74 13.64
CA LEU A 185 14.66 -2.98 14.05
C LEU A 185 14.93 -1.99 12.91
N PRO A 186 15.17 -0.69 13.19
CA PRO A 186 15.64 0.22 12.15
C PRO A 186 16.85 -0.48 11.54
N VAL A 187 16.76 -0.82 10.25
CA VAL A 187 17.86 -1.46 9.55
C VAL A 187 19.01 -0.48 9.70
N SER A 188 19.94 -0.78 10.60
CA SER A 188 21.08 0.06 10.92
C SER A 188 22.03 -0.02 9.73
N GLY A 189 21.68 0.72 8.69
CA GLY A 189 22.36 0.84 7.41
C GLY A 189 22.58 2.30 7.01
N PHE A 190 22.39 3.25 7.93
CA PHE A 190 22.92 4.60 7.85
C PHE A 190 23.78 4.85 9.08
N ALA A 191 25.03 4.39 9.01
CA ALA A 191 26.11 4.99 9.78
C ALA A 191 26.36 6.40 9.21
N GLY A 192 25.52 7.35 9.60
CA GLY A 192 25.92 8.76 9.62
C GLY A 192 26.89 8.95 10.79
N PRO A 193 27.99 9.68 10.62
CA PRO A 193 28.98 9.85 11.68
C PRO A 193 28.54 10.97 12.60
N GLU A 194 27.54 10.74 13.46
CA GLU A 194 27.28 11.60 14.62
C GLU A 194 26.97 10.71 15.81
N GLY A 195 28.06 10.22 16.41
CA GLY A 195 28.02 9.81 17.80
C GLY A 195 27.95 11.06 18.67
N GLU A 196 26.99 11.09 19.58
CA GLU A 196 27.18 11.67 20.90
C GLU A 196 26.16 11.05 21.86
N PHE A 197 26.52 9.87 22.37
CA PHE A 197 26.12 9.49 23.72
C PHE A 197 26.96 10.33 24.68
N GLU A 198 26.36 11.21 25.48
CA GLU A 198 26.79 11.38 26.87
C GLU A 198 25.64 11.79 27.81
N LYS A 199 25.39 10.84 28.72
CA LYS A 199 25.25 11.01 30.18
C LYS A 199 23.91 11.49 30.75
N LEU A 200 23.17 10.47 31.18
CA LEU A 200 22.68 10.33 32.56
C LEU A 200 23.53 11.12 33.58
N LYS A 201 22.90 12.05 34.28
CA LYS A 201 23.16 12.27 35.71
C LYS A 201 21.83 12.48 36.43
N TYR A 202 21.43 11.43 37.14
CA TYR A 202 20.69 11.59 38.39
C TYR A 202 21.57 12.36 39.37
N SER A 203 21.05 13.47 39.87
CA SER A 203 21.40 14.09 41.15
C SER A 203 20.15 14.83 41.63
#